data_AF-A0A6G1BNM0-F1
#
_entry.id   AF-A0A6G1BNM0-F1
#
_cell.length_a   1.000
_cell.length_b   1.000
_cell.length_c   1.000
_cell.angle_alpha   90.00
_cell.angle_beta   90.00
_cell.angle_gamma   90.00
#
_symmetry.space_group_name_H-M   'P 1'
#
loop_
_entity.id
_entity.type
_entity.pdbx_description
1 polymer ?
#
loop_
_entity_poly.entity_id
_entity_poly.type
_entity_poly.pdbx_seq_one_letter_code
_entity_poly.pdbx_strand_id
1 'polypeptide(L)'
;MLDASFNAKLGDFGLARLVDHGRGSHTTVLAGTMRYMDPECMITGRTNAESDVYSFGVVLLEIACGRQPIMAPHQKAQEKENKIHIAQ
;
A
#
# COMPACT_ATOMS: atom_id res chain seq x y z
N MET A 1 15.97 -2.10 8.75
CA MET A 1 16.94 -2.12 9.87
C MET A 1 18.36 -2.12 9.29
N LEU A 2 19.37 -1.68 10.04
CA LEU A 2 20.77 -1.76 9.63
C LEU A 2 21.51 -2.73 10.57
N ASP A 3 22.43 -3.54 10.04
CA ASP A 3 23.34 -4.33 10.86
C ASP A 3 24.58 -3.51 11.30
N ALA A 4 25.47 -4.13 12.08
CA ALA A 4 26.68 -3.48 12.61
C ALA A 4 27.65 -2.98 11.51
N SER A 5 27.51 -3.47 10.28
CA SER A 5 28.30 -3.06 9.11
C SER A 5 27.52 -2.14 8.18
N PHE A 6 26.40 -1.55 8.64
CA PHE A 6 25.53 -0.67 7.88
C PHE A 6 24.85 -1.31 6.67
N ASN A 7 24.72 -2.64 6.61
CA ASN A 7 23.93 -3.26 5.54
C ASN A 7 22.44 -3.13 5.84
N ALA A 8 21.67 -2.74 4.83
CA ALA A 8 20.22 -2.72 4.92
C ALA A 8 19.64 -4.13 5.02
N LYS A 9 18.74 -4.31 5.99
CA LYS A 9 17.93 -5.52 6.19
C LYS A 9 16.46 -5.14 6.14
N LEU A 10 15.69 -5.90 5.35
CA LEU A 10 14.25 -5.81 5.37
C LEU A 10 13.73 -6.42 6.69
N GLY A 11 12.75 -5.76 7.29
CA GLY A 11 12.08 -6.20 8.51
C GLY A 11 10.62 -5.83 8.42
N ASP A 12 9.85 -6.19 9.45
CA ASP A 12 8.40 -6.00 9.51
C ASP A 12 7.63 -6.79 8.43
N PHE A 13 7.55 -8.10 8.64
CA PHE A 13 6.80 -9.03 7.79
C PHE A 13 5.35 -9.22 8.26
N GLY A 14 4.81 -8.30 9.07
CA GLY A 14 3.46 -8.43 9.65
C GLY A 14 2.34 -8.48 8.60
N LEU A 15 2.61 -8.00 7.39
CA LEU A 15 1.71 -8.04 6.24
C LEU A 15 2.18 -8.97 5.11
N ALA A 16 3.29 -9.69 5.31
CA ALA A 16 3.83 -10.58 4.29
C ALA A 16 2.88 -11.76 4.03
N ARG A 17 2.70 -12.13 2.76
CA ARG A 17 1.80 -13.23 2.36
C ARG A 17 2.51 -14.17 1.41
N LEU A 18 2.21 -15.46 1.54
CA LEU A 18 2.69 -16.47 0.62
C LEU A 18 1.96 -16.29 -0.72
N VAL A 19 2.72 -16.02 -1.78
CA VAL A 19 2.18 -15.90 -3.13
C VAL A 19 2.08 -17.30 -3.73
N ASP A 20 0.87 -17.82 -3.87
CA ASP A 20 0.62 -19.04 -4.65
C ASP A 20 0.60 -18.68 -6.13
N HIS A 21 1.24 -19.48 -6.98
CA HIS A 21 1.59 -19.15 -8.38
C HIS A 21 0.39 -18.93 -9.32
N GLY A 22 -0.86 -18.98 -8.81
CA GLY A 22 -2.08 -18.78 -9.59
C GLY A 22 -3.12 -17.83 -8.98
N ARG A 23 -2.92 -17.32 -7.75
CA ARG A 23 -3.92 -16.47 -7.09
C ARG A 23 -3.22 -15.35 -6.33
N GLY A 24 -3.37 -14.12 -6.84
CA GLY A 24 -2.98 -12.91 -6.13
C GLY A 24 -3.51 -12.91 -4.70
N SER A 25 -2.71 -12.37 -3.79
CA SER A 25 -3.04 -12.35 -2.39
C SER A 25 -4.18 -11.33 -2.16
N HIS A 26 -5.38 -11.82 -1.83
CA HIS A 26 -6.54 -10.97 -1.49
C HIS A 26 -6.44 -10.45 -0.06
N THR A 27 -6.24 -9.16 0.12
CA THR A 27 -6.18 -8.50 1.42
C THR A 27 -7.60 -8.08 1.80
N THR A 28 -8.17 -8.68 2.85
CA THR A 28 -9.52 -8.34 3.36
C THR A 28 -9.55 -7.01 4.13
N VAL A 29 -8.39 -6.49 4.51
CA VAL A 29 -8.22 -5.23 5.24
C VAL A 29 -7.13 -4.43 4.53
N LEU A 30 -7.44 -3.21 4.10
CA LEU A 30 -6.44 -2.28 3.58
C LEU A 30 -5.45 -1.96 4.70
N ALA A 31 -4.27 -2.58 4.64
CA ALA A 31 -3.22 -2.42 5.63
C ALA A 31 -1.91 -2.05 4.93
N GLY A 32 -1.20 -1.08 5.49
CA GLY A 32 0.04 -0.54 4.94
C GLY A 32 0.16 0.96 5.18
N THR A 33 1.32 1.53 4.88
CA THR A 33 1.55 2.97 5.00
C THR A 33 1.17 3.66 3.71
N MET A 34 0.02 4.34 3.69
CA MET A 34 -0.65 4.87 2.48
C MET A 34 0.25 5.57 1.47
N ARG A 35 1.22 6.36 1.91
CA ARG A 35 2.13 7.11 1.01
C ARG A 35 3.09 6.24 0.19
N TYR A 36 3.24 4.96 0.55
CA TYR A 36 4.10 3.99 -0.14
C TYR A 36 3.29 2.95 -0.90
N MET A 37 1.97 2.90 -0.71
CA MET A 37 1.15 1.87 -1.34
C MET A 37 0.96 2.12 -2.83
N ASP A 38 1.03 1.04 -3.60
CA ASP A 38 0.61 1.02 -4.99
C ASP A 38 -0.88 1.44 -5.08
N PRO A 39 -1.23 2.42 -5.93
CA PRO A 39 -2.61 2.85 -6.11
C PRO A 39 -3.55 1.72 -6.56
N GLU A 40 -3.08 0.76 -7.35
CA GLU A 40 -3.91 -0.39 -7.75
C GLU A 40 -4.17 -1.32 -6.56
N CYS A 41 -3.15 -1.59 -5.74
CA CYS A 41 -3.31 -2.25 -4.45
C CYS A 41 -4.30 -1.52 -3.53
N MET A 42 -4.28 -0.18 -3.46
CA MET A 42 -5.23 0.60 -2.65
C MET A 42 -6.68 0.42 -3.09
N ILE A 43 -6.93 0.31 -4.39
CA ILE A 43 -8.27 0.16 -4.96
C ILE A 43 -8.75 -1.29 -4.86
N THR A 44 -7.90 -2.24 -5.21
CA THR A 44 -8.28 -3.65 -5.39
C THR A 44 -8.09 -4.49 -4.14
N GLY A 45 -7.31 -4.00 -3.18
CA GLY A 45 -6.86 -4.78 -2.02
C GLY A 45 -5.99 -5.97 -2.41
N ARG A 46 -5.44 -6.03 -3.62
CA ARG A 46 -4.56 -7.13 -4.06
C ARG A 46 -3.11 -6.71 -3.92
N THR A 47 -2.33 -7.56 -3.27
CA THR A 47 -0.87 -7.42 -3.21
C THR A 47 -0.19 -8.48 -4.07
N ASN A 48 0.82 -8.05 -4.81
CA ASN A 48 1.67 -8.87 -5.67
C ASN A 48 3.13 -8.34 -5.65
N ALA A 49 4.04 -9.02 -6.34
CA ALA A 49 5.44 -8.61 -6.39
C ALA A 49 5.62 -7.22 -7.00
N GLU A 50 4.77 -6.84 -7.97
CA GLU A 50 4.80 -5.54 -8.63
C GLU A 50 4.45 -4.40 -7.66
N SER A 51 3.48 -4.62 -6.76
CA SER A 51 3.11 -3.66 -5.71
C SER A 51 4.24 -3.45 -4.68
N ASP A 52 5.05 -4.47 -4.41
CA ASP A 52 6.24 -4.35 -3.56
C ASP A 52 7.34 -3.55 -4.28
N VAL A 53 7.52 -3.75 -5.59
CA VAL A 53 8.47 -2.97 -6.41
C VAL A 53 8.08 -1.50 -6.45
N TYR A 54 6.80 -1.19 -6.59
CA TYR A 54 6.30 0.20 -6.51
C TYR A 54 6.68 0.84 -5.17
N SER A 55 6.34 0.16 -4.06
CA SER A 55 6.58 0.64 -2.70
C SER A 55 8.08 0.88 -2.45
N PHE A 56 8.93 -0.02 -2.94
CA PHE A 56 10.39 0.13 -2.87
C PHE A 56 10.89 1.32 -3.69
N GLY A 57 10.32 1.56 -4.87
CA GLY A 57 10.63 2.75 -5.68
C GLY A 57 10.34 4.06 -4.94
N VAL A 58 9.24 4.14 -4.20
CA VAL A 58 8.93 5.30 -3.35
C VAL A 58 9.99 5.51 -2.25
N VAL A 59 10.45 4.43 -1.62
CA VAL A 59 11.53 4.50 -0.60
C VAL A 59 12.84 5.02 -1.22
N LEU A 60 13.21 4.54 -2.41
CA LEU A 60 14.40 5.03 -3.11
C LEU A 60 14.30 6.54 -3.41
N LEU A 61 13.13 7.00 -3.85
CA LEU A 61 12.88 8.42 -4.11
C LEU A 61 12.93 9.26 -2.83
N GLU A 62 12.36 8.78 -1.73
CA GLU A 62 12.45 9.46 -0.42
C GLU A 62 13.91 9.63 0.03
N ILE A 63 14.71 8.57 -0.11
CA ILE A 63 16.14 8.60 0.22
C ILE A 63 16.90 9.58 -0.69
N ALA A 64 16.68 9.50 -2.01
CA ALA A 64 17.39 10.34 -2.98
C ALA A 64 17.01 11.82 -2.84
N CYS A 65 15.76 12.13 -2.51
CA CYS A 65 15.26 13.49 -2.38
C CYS A 65 15.44 14.08 -0.97
N GLY A 66 15.63 13.24 0.06
CA GLY A 66 15.60 13.65 1.47
C GLY A 66 14.25 14.26 1.90
N ARG A 67 13.17 13.94 1.19
CA ARG A 67 11.83 14.52 1.39
C ARG A 67 10.80 13.41 1.47
N GLN A 68 9.82 13.58 2.36
CA GLN A 68 8.74 12.61 2.52
C GLN A 68 7.92 12.47 1.24
N PRO A 69 7.46 11.24 0.89
CA PRO A 69 6.58 11.01 -0.23
C PRO A 69 5.28 11.80 -0.11
N ILE A 70 4.87 12.44 -1.19
CA ILE A 70 3.62 13.22 -1.25
C ILE A 70 2.45 12.25 -1.36
N MET A 71 1.51 12.31 -0.42
CA MET A 71 0.19 11.75 -0.65
C MET A 71 -0.56 12.67 -1.61
N ALA A 72 -0.95 12.14 -2.78
CA ALA A 72 -1.88 12.86 -3.63
C ALA A 72 -3.16 13.17 -2.82
N PRO A 73 -3.69 14.41 -2.87
CA PRO A 73 -4.92 14.73 -2.18
C PRO A 73 -6.02 13.80 -2.67
N HIS A 74 -6.66 13.11 -1.73
CA HIS A 74 -7.83 12.28 -1.99
C HIS A 74 -8.89 13.17 -2.66
N GLN A 75 -9.16 12.98 -3.96
CA GLN A 75 -10.47 13.36 -4.46
C GLN A 75 -11.47 12.49 -3.68
N LYS A 76 -12.34 13.15 -2.91
CA LYS A 76 -13.45 12.50 -2.21
C LYS A 76 -14.34 11.87 -3.28
N ALA A 77 -14.12 10.59 -3.58
CA ALA A 77 -15.06 9.79 -4.33
C ALA A 77 -16.07 9.20 -3.31
N GLN A 78 -17.34 9.52 -3.56
CA GLN A 78 -18.56 8.90 -2.99
C GLN A 78 -18.98 9.31 -1.58
N GLU A 79 -19.68 10.45 -1.51
CA GLU A 79 -20.87 10.58 -0.65
C GLU A 79 -22.08 10.75 -1.59
N LYS A 80 -22.70 9.64 -1.97
CA LYS A 80 -24.13 9.53 -2.37
C LYS A 80 -24.42 8.11 -2.87
N GLU A 81 -24.52 7.15 -1.95
CA GLU A 81 -25.48 6.06 -2.12
C GLU A 81 -25.85 5.46 -0.76
N ASN A 82 -26.94 5.98 -0.17
CA ASN A 82 -27.97 5.24 0.56
C ASN A 82 -28.93 6.22 1.25
N LYS A 83 -29.75 6.91 0.45
CA LYS A 83 -31.11 7.23 0.92
C LYS A 83 -31.94 5.96 0.71
N ILE A 84 -31.80 5.00 1.63
CA ILE A 84 -32.81 3.97 1.82
C ILE A 84 -33.69 4.41 2.99
N HIS A 85 -34.98 4.17 2.84
CA HIS A 85 -36.08 4.32 3.81
C HIS A 85 -36.96 5.57 3.59
N ILE A 86 -37.89 5.40 2.64
CA ILE A 86 -39.33 5.49 2.88
C ILE A 86 -39.68 6.25 4.17
N ALA A 87 -39.95 7.55 4.02
CA ALA A 87 -40.83 8.25 4.93
C ALA A 87 -42.27 7.77 4.66
N GLN A 88 -43.01 7.71 5.76
CA GLN A 88 -44.33 7.09 5.97
C GLN A 88 -45.42 7.57 5.02
#